data_AF-A0A7C2LMD6-F1
#
_entry.id   AF-A0A7C2LMD6-F1
#
_cell.length_a   1.000
_cell.length_b   1.000
_cell.length_c   1.000
_cell.angle_alpha   90.00
_cell.angle_beta   90.00
_cell.angle_gamma   90.00
#
_symmetry.space_group_name_H-M   'P 1'
#
loop_
_entity.id
_entity.type
_entity.pdbx_description
1 polymer ?
#
loop_
_entity_poly.entity_id
_entity_poly.type
_entity_poly.pdbx_seq_one_letter_code
_entity_poly.pdbx_strand_id
1 'polypeptide(L)'
;MMIAIFFTEGGKQLAEKLISHYPELELYTIEALSDEKAEEFEKPLSFFVSNNWRESKAIIFISALGIAVRAIAPSVGSKLDDPAVICIDEKGTFVISLLSGHIGGANALAREIAEKIGALPIITTSTDIQG
;
A
#
# COMPACT_ATOMS: atom_id res chain seq x y z
N MET A 1 -11.81 -4.70 1.06
CA MET A 1 -11.12 -3.87 2.07
C MET A 1 -9.88 -3.25 1.44
N MET A 2 -9.46 -2.06 1.87
CA MET A 2 -8.15 -1.49 1.55
C MET A 2 -7.44 -1.17 2.87
N ILE A 3 -6.16 -1.53 2.96
CA ILE A 3 -5.37 -1.27 4.16
C ILE A 3 -4.13 -0.44 3.82
N ALA A 4 -3.73 0.44 4.74
CA ALA A 4 -2.46 1.16 4.66
C ALA A 4 -1.60 0.91 5.91
N ILE A 5 -0.32 0.65 5.70
CA ILE A 5 0.64 0.31 6.75
C ILE A 5 1.76 1.35 6.75
N PHE A 6 2.04 1.96 7.89
CA PHE A 6 3.10 2.97 8.05
C PHE A 6 4.00 2.70 9.27
N PHE A 7 5.15 3.37 9.32
CA PHE A 7 6.18 3.12 10.34
C PHE A 7 6.85 4.38 10.90
N THR A 8 6.45 5.56 10.43
CA THR A 8 7.03 6.86 10.82
C THR A 8 5.92 7.89 11.03
N GLU A 9 6.24 8.98 11.72
CA GLU A 9 5.31 10.11 11.90
C GLU A 9 4.96 10.78 10.56
N GLY A 10 5.92 10.90 9.64
CA GLY A 10 5.65 11.37 8.29
C GLY A 10 4.68 10.44 7.54
N GLY A 11 4.87 9.12 7.71
CA GLY A 11 3.96 8.13 7.17
C GLY A 11 2.54 8.23 7.76
N LYS A 12 2.41 8.53 9.06
CA LYS A 12 1.13 8.77 9.72
C LYS A 12 0.39 9.95 9.09
N GLN A 13 1.05 11.09 8.95
CA GLN A 13 0.46 12.29 8.34
C GLN A 13 -0.03 12.02 6.91
N LEU A 14 0.75 11.25 6.14
CA LEU A 14 0.34 10.84 4.80
C LEU A 14 -0.83 9.85 4.82
N ALA A 15 -0.84 8.90 5.75
CA ALA A 15 -1.95 7.95 5.93
C ALA A 15 -3.26 8.68 6.25
N GLU A 16 -3.22 9.67 7.15
CA GLU A 16 -4.37 10.51 7.48
C GLU A 16 -4.85 11.35 6.28
N LYS A 17 -3.91 11.87 5.46
CA LYS A 17 -4.27 12.51 4.20
C LYS A 17 -5.00 11.54 3.27
N LEU A 18 -4.56 10.29 3.18
CA LEU A 18 -5.23 9.27 2.36
C LEU A 18 -6.64 8.95 2.87
N ILE A 19 -6.87 8.88 4.19
CA ILE A 19 -8.23 8.68 4.75
C ILE A 19 -9.21 9.73 4.22
N SER A 20 -8.80 11.00 4.08
CA SER A 20 -9.68 12.06 3.59
C SER A 20 -10.21 11.82 2.17
N HIS A 21 -9.48 11.01 1.39
CA HIS A 21 -9.84 10.60 0.04
C HIS A 21 -10.44 9.20 -0.03
N TYR A 22 -10.11 8.35 0.95
CA TYR A 22 -10.53 6.95 1.06
C TYR A 22 -11.08 6.70 2.47
N PRO A 23 -12.34 7.08 2.78
CA PRO A 23 -12.87 6.99 4.14
C PRO A 23 -12.96 5.57 4.71
N GLU A 24 -12.97 4.55 3.84
CA GLU A 24 -12.96 3.12 4.21
C GLU A 24 -11.53 2.54 4.32
N LEU A 25 -10.48 3.37 4.24
CA LEU A 25 -9.10 2.92 4.37
C LEU A 25 -8.79 2.61 5.84
N GLU A 26 -8.42 1.36 6.10
CA GLU A 26 -8.00 0.92 7.44
C GLU A 26 -6.50 1.15 7.60
N LEU A 27 -6.11 1.74 8.73
CA LEU A 27 -4.71 2.08 9.00
C LEU A 27 -4.09 1.15 10.03
N TYR A 28 -2.88 0.72 9.73
CA TYR A 28 -2.09 -0.13 10.59
C TYR A 28 -0.67 0.40 10.77
N THR A 29 -0.11 0.18 11.96
CA THR A 29 1.22 0.71 12.30
C THR A 29 1.87 -0.09 13.42
N ILE A 30 3.02 0.36 13.90
CA ILE A 30 3.70 -0.16 15.08
C ILE A 30 3.07 0.41 16.36
N GLU A 31 3.15 -0.33 17.47
CA GLU A 31 2.66 0.08 18.81
C GLU A 31 2.99 1.55 19.17
N ALA A 32 4.21 1.99 18.88
CA ALA A 32 4.67 3.33 19.23
C ALA A 32 3.92 4.48 18.52
N LEU A 33 3.21 4.18 17.43
CA LEU A 33 2.49 5.15 16.61
C LEU A 33 0.99 4.87 16.52
N SER A 34 0.49 3.79 17.15
CA SER A 34 -0.93 3.43 17.14
C SER A 34 -1.76 4.43 17.96
N ASP A 35 -3.00 4.65 17.53
CA ASP A 35 -3.97 5.55 18.15
C ASP A 35 -5.41 5.16 17.77
N GLU A 36 -6.38 6.06 17.97
CA GLU A 36 -7.78 5.81 17.63
C GLU A 36 -8.08 5.67 16.12
N LYS A 37 -7.14 6.04 15.23
CA LYS A 37 -7.30 5.96 13.78
C LYS A 37 -6.45 4.86 13.15
N ALA A 38 -5.36 4.45 13.80
CA ALA A 38 -4.43 3.46 13.29
C ALA A 38 -4.12 2.38 14.33
N GLU A 39 -4.45 1.13 14.01
CA GLU A 39 -4.28 -0.02 14.89
C GLU A 39 -2.84 -0.59 14.81
N GLU A 40 -2.37 -1.23 15.88
CA GLU A 40 -1.13 -2.01 15.79
C GLU A 40 -1.37 -3.26 14.94
N PHE A 41 -0.50 -3.53 13.94
CA PHE A 41 -0.57 -4.78 13.21
C PHE A 41 0.02 -5.96 14.00
N GLU A 42 -0.49 -7.15 13.73
CA GLU A 42 0.04 -8.38 14.32
C GLU A 42 1.45 -8.71 13.81
N LYS A 43 2.39 -8.96 14.73
CA LYS A 43 3.78 -9.28 14.38
C LYS A 43 3.96 -10.78 14.14
N PRO A 44 4.84 -11.19 13.20
CA PRO A 44 5.62 -10.34 12.30
C PRO A 44 4.76 -9.72 11.20
N LEU A 45 5.20 -8.59 10.62
CA LEU A 45 4.47 -7.89 9.56
C LEU A 45 4.06 -8.82 8.40
N SER A 46 4.90 -9.79 8.04
CA SER A 46 4.59 -10.78 7.00
C SER A 46 3.41 -11.70 7.35
N PHE A 47 3.21 -11.98 8.64
CA PHE A 47 2.06 -12.75 9.13
C PHE A 47 0.77 -11.94 8.98
N PHE A 48 0.77 -10.69 9.45
CA PHE A 48 -0.36 -9.78 9.26
C PHE A 48 -0.73 -9.60 7.79
N VAL A 49 0.27 -9.36 6.93
CA VAL A 49 0.07 -9.25 5.48
C VAL A 49 -0.50 -10.53 4.90
N SER A 50 -0.03 -11.70 5.32
CA SER A 50 -0.54 -12.99 4.85
C SER A 50 -2.00 -13.22 5.24
N ASN A 51 -2.39 -12.86 6.47
CA ASN A 51 -3.77 -13.00 6.94
C ASN A 51 -4.73 -12.08 6.19
N ASN A 52 -4.27 -10.88 5.81
CA ASN A 52 -5.09 -9.90 5.09
C ASN A 52 -4.97 -10.00 3.56
N TRP A 53 -4.14 -10.92 3.04
CA TRP A 53 -3.75 -10.93 1.62
C TRP A 53 -4.94 -11.05 0.67
N ARG A 54 -5.79 -12.07 0.88
CA ARG A 54 -6.92 -12.38 -0.02
C ARG A 54 -8.15 -11.52 0.22
N GLU A 55 -8.28 -10.94 1.40
CA GLU A 55 -9.43 -10.11 1.78
C GLU A 55 -9.24 -8.64 1.38
N SER A 56 -7.97 -8.25 1.18
CA SER A 56 -7.60 -6.92 0.70
C SER A 56 -7.78 -6.81 -0.81
N LYS A 57 -8.45 -5.77 -1.26
CA LYS A 57 -8.41 -5.32 -2.67
C LYS A 57 -7.07 -4.65 -2.97
N ALA A 58 -6.56 -3.89 -1.99
CA ALA A 58 -5.25 -3.27 -2.07
C ALA A 58 -4.57 -3.19 -0.70
N ILE A 59 -3.24 -3.32 -0.71
CA ILE A 59 -2.36 -3.14 0.44
C ILE A 59 -1.39 -2.01 0.11
N ILE A 60 -1.44 -0.94 0.89
CA ILE A 60 -0.63 0.26 0.68
C ILE A 60 0.45 0.31 1.76
N PHE A 61 1.72 0.36 1.37
CA PHE A 61 2.84 0.54 2.28
C PHE A 61 3.36 1.97 2.21
N ILE A 62 3.22 2.74 3.28
CA ILE A 62 3.87 4.04 3.44
C ILE A 62 5.21 3.80 4.17
N SER A 63 6.23 3.44 3.40
CA SER A 63 7.48 2.90 3.94
C SER A 63 8.60 2.89 2.90
N ALA A 64 9.79 2.47 3.31
CA ALA A 64 10.82 2.06 2.36
C ALA A 64 10.37 0.83 1.57
N LEU A 65 10.60 0.82 0.25
CA LEU A 65 10.19 -0.25 -0.66
C LEU A 65 10.66 -1.65 -0.21
N GLY A 66 11.85 -1.76 0.39
CA GLY A 66 12.38 -3.03 0.89
C GLY A 66 11.63 -3.61 2.10
N ILE A 67 10.85 -2.80 2.83
CA ILE A 67 9.93 -3.31 3.86
C ILE A 67 8.74 -3.97 3.18
N ALA A 68 8.08 -3.26 2.26
CA ALA A 68 6.95 -3.77 1.50
C ALA A 68 7.29 -5.10 0.79
N VAL A 69 8.41 -5.15 0.05
CA VAL A 69 8.83 -6.35 -0.67
C VAL A 69 9.03 -7.55 0.26
N ARG A 70 9.71 -7.38 1.40
CA ARG A 70 9.93 -8.48 2.36
C ARG A 70 8.65 -8.92 3.05
N ALA A 71 7.75 -7.98 3.33
CA ALA A 71 6.47 -8.26 3.97
C ALA A 71 5.56 -9.12 3.09
N ILE A 72 5.49 -8.80 1.79
CA ILE A 72 4.62 -9.51 0.85
C ILE A 72 5.23 -10.82 0.35
N ALA A 73 6.56 -10.97 0.33
CA ALA A 73 7.24 -12.08 -0.34
C ALA A 73 6.70 -13.49 0.00
N PRO A 74 6.30 -13.81 1.24
CA PRO A 74 5.72 -15.12 1.57
C PRO A 74 4.31 -15.35 1.00
N SER A 75 3.58 -14.29 0.67
CA SER A 75 2.18 -14.33 0.23
C SER A 75 2.02 -14.24 -1.28
N VAL A 76 3.04 -13.74 -2.00
CA VAL A 76 3.01 -13.56 -3.46
C VAL A 76 2.75 -14.89 -4.16
N GLY A 77 1.72 -14.92 -5.01
CA GLY A 77 1.33 -16.07 -5.79
C GLY A 77 1.07 -15.69 -7.25
N SER A 78 -0.20 -15.72 -7.64
CA SER A 78 -0.64 -15.50 -9.01
C SER A 78 -1.16 -14.08 -9.20
N LYS A 79 -0.81 -13.44 -10.32
CA LYS A 79 -1.30 -12.11 -10.72
C LYS A 79 -2.83 -12.02 -10.89
N LEU A 80 -3.52 -13.16 -10.91
CA LEU A 80 -4.99 -13.22 -10.99
C LEU A 80 -5.65 -13.06 -9.62
N ASP A 81 -4.96 -13.46 -8.56
CA ASP A 81 -5.52 -13.59 -7.21
C ASP A 81 -4.82 -12.68 -6.18
N ASP A 82 -3.60 -12.23 -6.49
CA ASP A 82 -2.83 -11.32 -5.63
C ASP A 82 -3.44 -9.92 -5.62
N PRO A 83 -3.59 -9.28 -4.45
CA PRO A 83 -4.13 -7.93 -4.32
C PRO A 83 -3.24 -6.90 -5.02
N ALA A 84 -3.79 -5.72 -5.30
CA ALA A 84 -2.96 -4.58 -5.64
C ALA A 84 -2.01 -4.26 -4.48
N VAL A 85 -0.71 -4.11 -4.76
CA VAL A 85 0.24 -3.63 -3.76
C VAL A 85 0.83 -2.31 -4.24
N ILE A 86 0.71 -1.30 -3.39
CA ILE A 86 1.23 0.05 -3.60
C ILE A 86 2.29 0.34 -2.56
N CYS A 87 3.37 1.02 -2.94
CA CYS A 87 4.33 1.55 -1.99
C CYS A 87 4.51 3.06 -2.20
N ILE A 88 4.44 3.84 -1.12
CA ILE A 88 4.56 5.29 -1.12
C ILE A 88 5.69 5.66 -0.15
N ASP A 89 6.60 6.54 -0.56
CA ASP A 89 7.58 7.09 0.39
C ASP A 89 6.89 8.03 1.39
N GLU A 90 7.46 8.20 2.58
CA GLU A 90 6.82 8.97 3.66
C GLU A 90 6.55 10.45 3.31
N LYS A 91 7.25 11.01 2.31
CA LYS A 91 7.01 12.38 1.85
C LYS A 91 5.91 12.47 0.78
N GLY A 92 5.38 11.33 0.34
CA GLY A 92 4.38 11.27 -0.74
C GLY A 92 4.96 11.76 -2.06
N THR A 93 6.24 11.51 -2.33
CA THR A 93 6.89 11.94 -3.58
C THR A 93 6.54 10.99 -4.73
N PHE A 94 6.53 9.69 -4.45
CA PHE A 94 6.37 8.61 -5.40
C PHE A 94 5.28 7.65 -4.93
N VAL A 95 4.40 7.27 -5.86
CA VAL A 95 3.41 6.21 -5.64
C VAL A 95 3.74 5.06 -6.58
N ILE A 96 4.30 3.99 -6.04
CA ILE A 96 4.88 2.89 -6.78
C ILE A 96 3.85 1.77 -6.90
N SER A 97 3.51 1.38 -8.12
CA SER A 97 2.77 0.15 -8.40
C SER A 97 3.71 -1.04 -8.24
N LEU A 98 3.60 -1.75 -7.11
CA LEU A 98 4.57 -2.78 -6.70
C LEU A 98 4.18 -4.19 -7.18
N LEU A 99 2.91 -4.58 -7.03
CA LEU A 99 2.41 -5.90 -7.43
C LEU A 99 1.00 -5.79 -8.03
N SER A 100 0.67 -6.71 -8.93
CA SER A 100 -0.65 -6.79 -9.57
C SER A 100 -1.05 -5.52 -10.34
N GLY A 101 -0.10 -4.97 -11.10
CA GLY A 101 -0.23 -3.72 -11.87
C GLY A 101 -1.47 -3.60 -12.74
N HIS A 102 -1.63 -4.48 -13.72
CA HIS A 102 -2.71 -4.37 -14.71
C HIS A 102 -4.00 -5.03 -14.21
N ILE A 103 -4.02 -6.37 -14.11
CA ILE A 103 -5.24 -7.14 -13.76
C ILE A 103 -5.73 -6.81 -12.34
N GLY A 104 -4.84 -6.77 -11.35
CA GLY A 104 -5.22 -6.43 -9.97
C GLY A 104 -5.38 -4.94 -9.71
N GLY A 105 -5.18 -4.07 -10.73
CA GLY A 105 -5.51 -2.65 -10.65
C GLY A 105 -4.50 -1.75 -9.94
N ALA A 106 -3.31 -2.25 -9.56
CA ALA A 106 -2.33 -1.43 -8.85
C ALA A 106 -1.83 -0.22 -9.67
N ASN A 107 -1.79 -0.32 -11.00
CA ASN A 107 -1.42 0.80 -11.86
C ASN A 107 -2.46 1.91 -11.86
N ALA A 108 -3.75 1.55 -11.97
CA ALA A 108 -4.84 2.51 -11.91
C ALA A 108 -4.88 3.20 -10.54
N LEU A 109 -4.77 2.40 -9.47
CA LEU A 109 -4.75 2.90 -8.10
C LEU A 109 -3.53 3.79 -7.83
N ALA A 110 -2.34 3.44 -8.36
CA ALA A 110 -1.15 4.28 -8.20
C ALA A 110 -1.32 5.66 -8.85
N ARG A 111 -1.90 5.73 -10.05
CA ARG A 111 -2.22 7.01 -10.72
C ARG A 111 -3.23 7.82 -9.93
N GLU A 112 -4.29 7.17 -9.48
CA GLU A 112 -5.37 7.81 -8.72
C GLU A 112 -4.86 8.38 -7.39
N ILE A 113 -4.13 7.59 -6.60
CA ILE A 113 -3.54 8.06 -5.35
C ILE A 113 -2.59 9.22 -5.62
N ALA A 114 -1.72 9.09 -6.63
CA ALA A 114 -0.74 10.13 -6.97
C ALA A 114 -1.41 11.45 -7.34
N GLU A 115 -2.48 11.42 -8.13
CA GLU A 115 -3.27 12.61 -8.48
C GLU A 115 -3.82 13.29 -7.21
N LYS A 116 -4.40 12.52 -6.30
CA LYS A 116 -5.03 13.05 -5.08
C LYS A 116 -4.02 13.64 -4.10
N ILE A 117 -2.84 13.06 -3.97
CA ILE A 117 -1.84 13.53 -3.01
C ILE A 117 -0.79 14.47 -3.61
N GLY A 118 -0.77 14.65 -4.94
CA GLY A 118 0.21 15.48 -5.65
C GLY A 118 1.57 14.79 -5.83
N ALA A 119 1.59 13.47 -5.97
CA ALA A 119 2.80 12.67 -6.14
C ALA A 119 3.06 12.28 -7.61
N LEU A 120 4.22 11.66 -7.87
CA LEU A 120 4.55 11.04 -9.15
C LEU A 120 4.20 9.54 -9.11
N PRO A 121 3.31 9.03 -9.99
CA PRO A 121 3.08 7.60 -10.10
C PRO A 121 4.26 6.92 -10.80
N ILE A 122 4.77 5.83 -10.21
CA ILE A 122 5.86 5.00 -10.76
C ILE A 122 5.28 3.68 -11.25
N ILE A 123 5.17 3.54 -12.57
CA ILE A 123 4.56 2.39 -13.24
C ILE A 123 5.54 1.89 -14.30
N THR A 124 5.94 0.63 -14.17
CA THR A 124 6.98 0.01 -15.02
C THR A 124 6.45 -1.18 -15.84
N THR A 125 5.18 -1.56 -15.66
CA THR A 125 4.59 -2.73 -16.30
C THR A 125 4.43 -2.52 -17.80
N SER A 126 4.86 -3.51 -18.60
CA SER A 126 4.88 -3.44 -20.06
C SER A 126 3.51 -3.28 -20.70
N THR A 127 2.46 -3.89 -20.11
CA THR A 127 1.09 -3.84 -20.66
C THR A 127 0.57 -2.40 -20.76
N ASP A 128 0.83 -1.57 -19.75
CA ASP A 128 0.42 -0.16 -19.75
C ASP A 128 1.34 0.74 -20.61
N ILE A 129 2.58 0.30 -20.88
CA ILE A 129 3.53 1.04 -21.73
C ILE A 129 3.21 0.80 -23.22
N GLN A 130 2.61 -0.35 -23.55
CA GLN A 130 2.30 -0.72 -24.93
C GLN A 130 0.87 -0.36 -25.37
N GLY A 131 -0.06 -0.16 -24.43
CA GLY A 131 -1.47 0.18 -24.72
C GLY A 131 -2.38 -1.02 -24.82
#